data_AF-A0A2X3F2T9-F1
#
_entry.id   AF-A0A2X3F2T9-F1
#
_cell.length_a   1.000
_cell.length_b   1.000
_cell.length_c   1.000
_cell.angle_alpha   90.00
_cell.angle_beta   90.00
_cell.angle_gamma   90.00
#
_symmetry.space_group_name_H-M   'P 1'
#
loop_
_entity.id
_entity.type
_entity.pdbx_description
1 polymer ?
#
loop_
_entity_poly.entity_id
_entity_poly.type
_entity_poly.pdbx_seq_one_letter_code
_entity_poly.pdbx_strand_id
1 'polypeptide(L)'
;MLFLEEPCKTREDSRAFSRETGIAIAWDESLREADFRFVAEPGVRAVVIKPTLTGSLQKVQQQVAAAHALGLSVVISSSIESSLGLTQLARVAAWLTPQTIPGLDTLALMGAQLVRPWPESALPVLNIDALEPLL
;
A
#
# COMPACT_ATOMS: atom_id res chain seq x y z
N MET A 1 -13.72 0.93 5.58
CA MET A 1 -13.79 1.96 6.65
C MET A 1 -12.93 3.13 6.20
N LEU A 2 -13.39 4.37 6.30
CA LEU A 2 -12.57 5.54 5.92
C LEU A 2 -11.59 5.89 7.04
N PHE A 3 -10.37 6.27 6.67
CA PHE A 3 -9.32 6.78 7.53
C PHE A 3 -8.60 7.94 6.82
N LEU A 4 -7.86 8.75 7.57
CA LEU A 4 -7.00 9.81 7.05
C LEU A 4 -5.53 9.41 7.24
N GLU A 5 -4.78 9.30 6.16
CA GLU A 5 -3.36 8.91 6.17
C GLU A 5 -2.50 10.11 6.62
N GLU A 6 -1.67 9.91 7.65
CA GLU A 6 -0.62 10.87 8.05
C GLU A 6 -1.09 12.34 8.11
N PRO A 7 -2.16 12.69 8.87
CA PRO A 7 -2.78 14.02 8.82
C PRO A 7 -1.86 15.18 9.21
N CYS A 8 -0.80 14.90 9.95
CA CYS A 8 0.09 15.91 10.53
C CYS A 8 1.55 15.58 10.26
N LYS A 9 2.41 16.59 10.44
CA LYS A 9 3.86 16.48 10.20
C LYS A 9 4.56 15.49 11.13
N THR A 10 4.00 15.24 12.31
CA THR A 10 4.55 14.30 13.30
C THR A 10 3.49 13.27 13.69
N ARG A 11 3.95 12.06 14.05
CA ARG A 11 3.05 11.01 14.55
C ARG A 11 2.32 11.43 15.82
N GLU A 12 2.93 12.26 16.66
CA GLU A 12 2.34 12.76 17.91
C GLU A 12 1.16 13.69 17.62
N ASP A 13 1.32 14.64 16.70
CA ASP A 13 0.26 15.53 16.25
C ASP A 13 -0.87 14.73 15.57
N SER A 14 -0.54 13.74 14.74
CA SER A 14 -1.53 12.88 14.09
C SER A 14 -2.37 12.10 15.12
N ARG A 15 -1.74 11.60 16.19
CA ARG A 15 -2.46 10.96 17.31
C ARG A 15 -3.33 11.95 18.07
N ALA A 16 -2.84 13.18 18.32
CA ALA A 16 -3.62 14.23 18.97
C ALA A 16 -4.86 14.61 18.12
N PHE A 17 -4.66 14.83 16.83
CA PHE A 17 -5.73 15.07 15.85
C PHE A 17 -6.81 13.99 15.92
N SER A 18 -6.43 12.71 15.89
CA SER A 18 -7.40 11.61 15.96
C SER A 18 -8.18 11.60 17.28
N ARG A 19 -7.51 11.86 18.42
CA ARG A 19 -8.16 11.94 19.73
C ARG A 19 -9.14 13.12 19.84
N GLU A 20 -8.77 14.28 19.30
CA GLU A 20 -9.55 15.51 19.41
C GLU A 20 -10.75 15.53 18.46
N THR A 21 -10.59 14.96 17.26
CA THR A 21 -11.62 14.99 16.20
C THR A 21 -12.48 13.73 16.15
N GLY A 22 -12.01 12.62 16.73
CA GLY A 22 -12.61 11.29 16.56
C GLY A 22 -12.42 10.69 15.17
N ILE A 23 -11.69 11.34 14.27
CA ILE A 23 -11.41 10.85 12.92
C ILE A 23 -10.36 9.74 13.00
N ALA A 24 -10.68 8.59 12.38
CA ALA A 24 -9.74 7.48 12.28
C ALA A 24 -8.55 7.83 11.39
N ILE A 25 -7.34 7.44 11.81
CA ILE A 25 -6.12 7.68 11.04
C ILE A 25 -5.46 6.37 10.59
N ALA A 26 -4.55 6.50 9.64
CA ALA A 26 -3.68 5.43 9.18
C ALA A 26 -2.22 5.89 9.05
N TRP A 27 -1.31 4.94 9.19
CA TRP A 27 0.13 5.13 9.00
C TRP A 27 0.55 4.65 7.60
N ASP A 28 1.37 5.45 6.91
CA ASP A 28 1.96 5.11 5.59
C ASP A 28 3.48 5.36 5.60
N GLU A 29 3.92 6.63 5.56
CA GLU A 29 5.34 7.02 5.67
C GLU A 29 5.98 6.45 6.92
N SER A 30 5.25 6.50 8.04
CA SER A 30 5.73 6.01 9.32
C SER A 30 6.23 4.57 9.28
N LEU A 31 5.63 3.67 8.47
CA LEU A 31 6.03 2.25 8.41
C LEU A 31 7.47 2.03 7.93
N ARG A 32 8.07 3.04 7.30
CA ARG A 32 9.42 3.01 6.75
C ARG A 32 10.45 3.63 7.69
N GLU A 33 10.00 4.27 8.76
CA GLU A 33 10.88 4.84 9.78
C GLU A 33 11.54 3.73 10.61
N ALA A 34 12.81 3.92 10.97
CA ALA A 34 13.61 2.89 11.64
C ALA A 34 13.07 2.48 13.02
N ASP A 35 12.34 3.38 13.69
CA ASP A 35 11.79 3.18 15.02
C ASP A 35 10.34 2.69 15.01
N PHE A 36 9.73 2.51 13.83
CA PHE A 36 8.32 2.13 13.72
C PHE A 36 8.05 0.77 14.36
N ARG A 37 6.97 0.71 15.13
CA ARG A 37 6.48 -0.52 15.75
C ARG A 37 4.98 -0.62 15.55
N PHE A 38 4.53 -1.81 15.18
CA PHE A 38 3.11 -2.13 15.17
C PHE A 38 2.61 -2.16 16.62
N VAL A 39 1.76 -1.21 16.97
CA VAL A 39 1.09 -1.11 18.27
C VAL A 39 -0.37 -0.71 18.06
N ALA A 40 -1.27 -1.24 18.89
CA ALA A 40 -2.67 -0.80 18.88
C ALA A 40 -2.74 0.54 19.61
N GLU A 41 -3.27 1.56 18.93
CA GLU A 41 -3.38 2.91 19.47
C GLU A 41 -4.82 3.43 19.27
N PRO A 42 -5.41 4.14 20.25
CA PRO A 42 -6.70 4.78 20.07
C PRO A 42 -6.70 5.70 18.84
N GLY A 43 -7.68 5.52 17.96
CA GLY A 43 -7.85 6.34 16.75
C GLY A 43 -7.09 5.83 15.51
N VAL A 44 -6.04 5.03 15.69
CA VAL A 44 -5.36 4.36 14.56
C VAL A 44 -6.17 3.13 14.15
N ARG A 45 -6.55 3.05 12.88
CA ARG A 45 -7.44 1.99 12.38
C ARG A 45 -6.90 1.23 11.19
N ALA A 46 -5.90 1.77 10.50
CA ALA A 46 -5.30 1.10 9.37
C ALA A 46 -3.81 1.39 9.25
N VAL A 47 -3.14 0.59 8.43
CA VAL A 47 -1.81 0.84 7.92
C VAL A 47 -1.80 0.66 6.41
N VAL A 48 -0.98 1.45 5.73
CA VAL A 48 -0.78 1.42 4.29
C VAL A 48 0.59 0.80 4.02
N ILE A 49 0.60 -0.38 3.42
CA ILE A 49 1.83 -1.10 3.10
C ILE A 49 2.09 -0.94 1.61
N LYS A 50 3.22 -0.33 1.27
CA LYS A 50 3.74 -0.17 -0.10
C LYS A 50 4.87 -1.17 -0.35
N PRO A 51 4.63 -2.34 -0.98
CA PRO A 51 5.62 -3.43 -1.02
C PRO A 51 6.97 -3.04 -1.62
N THR A 52 6.99 -2.24 -2.68
CA THR A 52 8.21 -1.73 -3.31
C THR A 52 9.11 -0.96 -2.34
N LEU A 53 8.51 -0.22 -1.40
CA LEU A 53 9.24 0.53 -0.37
C LEU A 53 9.47 -0.28 0.92
N THR A 54 8.89 -1.48 1.00
CA THR A 54 8.94 -2.35 2.18
C THR A 54 10.07 -3.38 2.07
N GLY A 55 10.18 -4.03 0.91
CA GLY A 55 11.15 -5.08 0.63
C GLY A 55 10.49 -6.40 0.19
N SER A 56 10.97 -7.53 0.74
CA SER A 56 10.53 -8.86 0.31
C SER A 56 9.05 -9.13 0.59
N LEU A 57 8.45 -10.03 -0.20
CA LEU A 57 7.08 -10.49 0.01
C LEU A 57 6.88 -11.11 1.40
N GLN A 58 7.90 -11.80 1.92
CA GLN A 58 7.88 -12.35 3.28
C GLN A 58 7.78 -11.24 4.33
N LYS A 59 8.50 -10.13 4.16
CA LYS A 59 8.39 -8.97 5.06
C LYS A 59 7.00 -8.32 4.97
N VAL A 60 6.44 -8.22 3.77
CA VAL A 60 5.06 -7.74 3.58
C VAL A 60 4.07 -8.63 4.33
N GLN A 61 4.17 -9.96 4.20
CA GLN A 61 3.33 -10.90 4.94
C GLN A 61 3.45 -10.74 6.46
N GLN A 62 4.67 -10.57 6.98
CA GLN A 62 4.92 -10.33 8.41
C GLN A 62 4.24 -9.04 8.89
N GLN A 63 4.32 -7.96 8.11
CA GLN A 63 3.65 -6.69 8.46
C GLN A 63 2.12 -6.81 8.40
N VAL A 64 1.56 -7.49 7.39
CA VAL A 64 0.12 -7.76 7.33
C VAL A 64 -0.34 -8.54 8.56
N ALA A 65 0.38 -9.61 8.92
CA ALA A 65 0.06 -10.42 10.09
C ALA A 65 0.15 -9.62 11.40
N ALA A 66 1.18 -8.79 11.56
CA ALA A 66 1.36 -7.93 12.73
C ALA A 66 0.21 -6.92 12.88
N ALA A 67 -0.20 -6.27 11.78
CA ALA A 67 -1.32 -5.34 11.79
C ALA A 67 -2.66 -6.03 12.10
N HIS A 68 -2.95 -7.18 11.47
CA HIS A 68 -4.17 -7.94 11.74
C HIS A 68 -4.24 -8.45 13.19
N ALA A 69 -3.11 -8.86 13.79
CA ALA A 69 -3.04 -9.26 15.20
C ALA A 69 -3.43 -8.13 16.16
N LEU A 70 -3.32 -6.87 15.72
CA LEU A 70 -3.72 -5.68 16.46
C LEU A 70 -5.13 -5.18 16.10
N GLY A 71 -5.84 -5.89 15.23
CA GLY A 71 -7.16 -5.48 14.73
C GLY A 71 -7.12 -4.30 13.76
N LEU A 72 -5.96 -3.97 13.19
CA LEU A 72 -5.81 -2.91 12.19
C LEU A 72 -6.19 -3.43 10.80
N SER A 73 -6.86 -2.59 10.01
CA SER A 73 -7.03 -2.85 8.57
C SER A 73 -5.70 -2.64 7.85
N VAL A 74 -5.45 -3.41 6.80
CA VAL A 74 -4.23 -3.27 5.97
C VAL A 74 -4.64 -2.95 4.55
N VAL A 75 -4.08 -1.87 4.00
CA VAL A 75 -4.19 -1.53 2.59
C VAL A 75 -2.86 -1.83 1.90
N ILE A 76 -2.86 -2.78 0.97
CA ILE A 76 -1.77 -2.91 0.01
C ILE A 76 -1.88 -1.75 -0.97
N SER A 77 -0.82 -0.96 -1.11
CA SER A 77 -0.83 0.29 -1.87
C SER A 77 0.31 0.35 -2.88
N SER A 78 0.06 1.08 -3.96
CA SER A 78 1.01 1.27 -5.05
C SER A 78 2.11 2.28 -4.68
N SER A 79 3.30 2.05 -5.21
CA SER A 79 4.41 3.01 -5.29
C SER A 79 4.64 3.47 -6.74
N ILE A 80 3.57 3.49 -7.56
CA ILE A 80 3.59 3.82 -8.99
C ILE A 80 4.37 2.76 -9.80
N GLU A 81 4.13 1.48 -9.50
CA GLU A 81 4.66 0.37 -10.29
C GLU A 81 4.04 0.34 -11.70
N SER A 82 4.72 -0.31 -12.64
CA SER A 82 4.12 -0.64 -13.95
C SER A 82 2.95 -1.61 -13.80
N SER A 83 2.17 -1.80 -14.87
CA SER A 83 1.05 -2.77 -14.88
C SER A 83 1.45 -4.18 -14.42
N LEU A 84 2.69 -4.62 -14.72
CA LEU A 84 3.22 -5.88 -14.21
C LEU A 84 3.30 -5.92 -12.68
N GLY A 85 3.81 -4.87 -12.06
CA GLY A 85 3.88 -4.75 -10.59
C GLY A 85 2.49 -4.56 -9.98
N LEU A 86 1.65 -3.70 -10.56
CA LEU A 86 0.28 -3.45 -10.09
C LEU A 86 -0.56 -4.73 -10.06
N THR A 87 -0.49 -5.57 -11.10
CA THR A 87 -1.20 -6.86 -11.09
C THR A 87 -0.63 -7.85 -10.07
N GLN A 88 0.67 -7.78 -9.73
CA GLN A 88 1.22 -8.53 -8.59
C GLN A 88 0.67 -8.00 -7.27
N LEU A 89 0.60 -6.68 -7.09
CA LEU A 89 0.01 -6.05 -5.90
C LEU A 89 -1.48 -6.40 -5.75
N ALA A 90 -2.25 -6.42 -6.84
CA ALA A 90 -3.64 -6.85 -6.84
C ALA A 90 -3.79 -8.30 -6.33
N ARG A 91 -2.89 -9.21 -6.75
CA ARG A 91 -2.86 -10.59 -6.27
C ARG A 91 -2.43 -10.68 -4.80
N VAL A 92 -1.46 -9.89 -4.38
CA VAL A 92 -1.02 -9.82 -2.97
C VAL A 92 -2.16 -9.31 -2.08
N ALA A 93 -2.89 -8.29 -2.51
CA ALA A 93 -4.05 -7.77 -1.80
C ALA A 93 -5.17 -8.82 -1.70
N ALA A 94 -5.54 -9.46 -2.82
CA ALA A 94 -6.56 -10.51 -2.82
C ALA A 94 -6.19 -11.70 -1.91
N TRP A 95 -4.90 -12.00 -1.78
CA TRP A 95 -4.42 -13.07 -0.91
C TRP A 95 -4.36 -12.67 0.57
N LEU A 96 -3.67 -11.57 0.88
CA LEU A 96 -3.30 -11.21 2.25
C LEU A 96 -4.33 -10.31 2.92
N THR A 97 -5.09 -9.53 2.15
CA THR A 97 -6.06 -8.53 2.65
C THR A 97 -7.39 -8.65 1.90
N PRO A 98 -8.03 -9.83 1.85
CA PRO A 98 -9.18 -10.09 0.96
C PRO A 98 -10.43 -9.25 1.25
N GLN A 99 -10.52 -8.66 2.44
CA GLN A 99 -11.63 -7.80 2.86
C GLN A 99 -11.35 -6.30 2.67
N THR A 100 -10.16 -5.96 2.17
CA THR A 100 -9.72 -4.57 1.98
C THR A 100 -9.43 -4.31 0.52
N ILE A 101 -10.11 -3.31 -0.05
CA ILE A 101 -9.81 -2.81 -1.39
C ILE A 101 -8.41 -2.16 -1.36
N PRO A 102 -7.48 -2.54 -2.27
CA PRO A 102 -6.13 -1.99 -2.26
C PRO A 102 -6.04 -0.62 -2.95
N GLY A 103 -5.03 0.17 -2.59
CA GLY A 103 -4.76 1.49 -3.17
C GLY A 103 -3.91 1.40 -4.44
N LEU A 104 -4.49 0.93 -5.55
CA LEU A 104 -3.75 0.62 -6.79
C LEU A 104 -4.12 1.49 -8.00
N ASP A 105 -4.95 2.52 -7.81
CA ASP A 105 -5.44 3.39 -8.90
C ASP A 105 -4.39 4.43 -9.34
N THR A 106 -3.23 3.94 -9.78
CA THR A 106 -2.09 4.76 -10.23
C THR A 106 -1.75 4.53 -11.70
N LEU A 107 -2.31 3.49 -12.33
CA LEU A 107 -1.99 3.13 -13.72
C LEU A 107 -2.31 4.26 -14.71
N ALA A 108 -3.39 5.02 -14.47
CA ALA A 108 -3.81 6.12 -15.34
C ALA A 108 -2.81 7.29 -15.39
N LEU A 109 -1.82 7.32 -14.48
CA LEU A 109 -0.72 8.29 -14.50
C LEU A 109 0.35 7.93 -15.55
N MET A 110 0.31 6.72 -16.12
CA MET A 110 1.30 6.20 -17.05
C MET A 110 0.85 6.33 -18.51
N GLY A 111 1.82 6.42 -19.43
CA GLY A 111 1.55 6.44 -20.87
C GLY A 111 1.39 5.05 -21.51
N ALA A 112 1.83 3.97 -20.85
CA ALA A 112 1.79 2.61 -21.37
C ALA A 112 1.80 1.56 -20.24
N GLN A 113 1.36 0.36 -20.57
CA GLN A 113 1.47 -0.87 -19.78
C GLN A 113 2.70 -1.66 -20.24
N LEU A 114 3.32 -2.44 -19.35
CA LEU A 114 4.50 -3.25 -19.67
C LEU A 114 4.24 -4.71 -19.34
N VAL A 115 4.46 -5.60 -20.32
CA VAL A 115 4.49 -7.07 -20.22
C VAL A 115 3.18 -7.74 -19.82
N ARG A 116 2.56 -7.33 -18.71
CA ARG A 116 1.29 -7.86 -18.23
C ARG A 116 0.27 -6.72 -18.14
N PRO A 117 -0.87 -6.82 -18.85
CA PRO A 117 -1.89 -5.78 -18.79
C PRO A 117 -2.66 -5.84 -17.47
N TRP A 118 -3.11 -4.67 -17.02
CA TRP A 118 -4.21 -4.53 -16.08
C TRP A 118 -5.53 -4.77 -16.83
N PRO A 119 -6.44 -5.62 -16.31
CA PRO A 119 -7.70 -5.92 -16.98
C PRO A 119 -8.47 -4.64 -17.34
N GLU A 120 -9.02 -4.60 -18.55
CA GLU A 120 -9.87 -3.49 -19.04
C GLU A 120 -9.17 -2.13 -19.20
N SER A 121 -7.86 -2.03 -18.94
CA SER A 121 -7.09 -0.81 -19.23
C SER A 121 -6.92 -0.61 -20.74
N ALA A 122 -7.24 0.59 -21.22
CA ALA A 122 -7.11 0.99 -22.62
C ALA A 122 -5.68 1.45 -23.01
N LEU A 123 -4.76 1.52 -22.05
CA LEU A 123 -3.37 1.93 -22.32
C LEU A 123 -2.67 0.90 -23.23
N PRO A 124 -1.82 1.34 -24.17
CA PRO A 124 -1.06 0.43 -25.02
C PRO A 124 -0.14 -0.46 -24.18
N VAL A 125 0.03 -1.72 -24.59
CA VAL A 125 0.90 -2.70 -23.91
C VAL A 125 2.19 -2.87 -24.70
N LEU A 126 3.34 -2.60 -24.07
CA LEU A 126 4.65 -2.93 -24.62
C LEU A 126 5.05 -4.33 -24.17
N ASN A 127 5.35 -5.19 -25.15
CA ASN A 127 5.81 -6.56 -24.93
C ASN A 127 7.29 -6.59 -24.55
N ILE A 128 7.76 -7.75 -24.07
CA ILE A 128 9.15 -7.94 -23.64
C ILE A 128 10.17 -7.63 -24.75
N ASP A 129 9.82 -7.89 -26.02
CA ASP A 129 10.69 -7.64 -27.17
C ASP A 129 10.95 -6.14 -27.43
N ALA A 130 10.14 -5.26 -26.85
CA ALA A 130 10.29 -3.81 -26.94
C ALA A 130 11.11 -3.21 -25.77
N LEU A 131 11.59 -4.04 -24.84
CA LEU A 131 12.35 -3.63 -23.65
C LEU A 131 13.85 -3.89 -23.85
N GLU A 132 14.69 -3.09 -23.20
CA GLU A 132 16.15 -3.29 -23.21
C GLU A 132 16.52 -4.54 -22.38
N PRO A 133 17.15 -5.56 -22.97
CA PRO A 133 17.62 -6.72 -22.23
C PRO A 133 18.95 -6.41 -21.51
N LEU A 134 19.10 -6.91 -20.28
CA LEU A 134 20.34 -6.78 -19.51
C LEU A 134 21.15 -8.08 -19.42
N LEU A 135 20.54 -9.24 -19.74
CA LEU A 135 21.12 -10.59 -19.69
C LEU A 135 20.75 -11.38 -20.95
#